data_AF-V4B2S7-F1
#
_entry.id   AF-V4B2S7-F1
#
_cell.length_a   1.000
_cell.length_b   1.000
_cell.length_c   1.000
_cell.angle_alpha   90.00
_cell.angle_beta   90.00
_cell.angle_gamma   90.00
#
_symmetry.space_group_name_H-M   'P 1'
#
loop_
_entity.id
_entity.type
_entity.pdbx_description
1 polymer ?
#
loop_
_entity_poly.entity_id
_entity_poly.type
_entity_poly.pdbx_seq_one_letter_code
_entity_poly.pdbx_strand_id
1 'polypeptide(L)'
;VQTSVVDKDGRIFVETSLVYKDGRIFVQTSLIDKDGRIFVETSLVYKDGRIFVQTSLVYKDGRIFVQTSLVYKDGRIFVQTSLVDKDGRRLKSNKKMKRKLRTQVIWIY
;
A
#
# COMPACT_ATOMS: atom_id res chain seq x y z
N VAL A 1 12.86 1.51 14.30
CA VAL A 1 12.72 0.17 14.92
C VAL A 1 12.41 -0.82 13.82
N GLN A 2 12.93 -2.04 13.91
CA GLN A 2 12.55 -3.13 13.02
C GLN A 2 12.13 -4.32 13.88
N THR A 3 11.04 -4.97 13.50
CA THR A 3 10.57 -6.22 14.10
C THR A 3 10.28 -7.23 13.00
N SER A 4 10.47 -8.52 13.31
CA SER A 4 10.07 -9.61 12.44
C SER A 4 9.50 -10.76 13.25
N VAL A 5 8.45 -11.39 12.72
CA VAL A 5 7.76 -12.51 13.35
C VAL A 5 7.49 -13.57 12.28
N VAL A 6 7.68 -14.83 12.66
CA VAL A 6 7.26 -15.98 11.86
C VAL A 6 6.14 -16.68 12.60
N ASP A 7 4.99 -16.87 11.94
CA ASP A 7 3.86 -17.57 12.55
C ASP A 7 4.00 -19.11 12.44
N LYS A 8 3.11 -19.86 13.10
CA LYS A 8 3.04 -21.34 13.03
C LYS A 8 2.83 -21.88 11.61
N ASP A 9 2.37 -21.00 10.73
CA ASP A 9 2.05 -21.23 9.35
C ASP A 9 3.26 -20.81 8.45
N GLY A 10 4.43 -20.49 9.03
CA GLY A 10 5.62 -20.12 8.26
C GLY A 10 5.47 -18.82 7.47
N ARG A 11 4.45 -18.01 7.77
CA ARG A 11 4.31 -16.66 7.19
C ARG A 11 5.29 -15.74 7.89
N ILE A 12 5.92 -14.86 7.12
CA ILE A 12 6.92 -13.92 7.62
C ILE A 12 6.30 -12.53 7.62
N PHE A 13 6.24 -11.91 8.80
CA PHE A 13 5.85 -10.53 8.99
C PHE A 13 7.08 -9.71 9.33
N VAL A 14 7.25 -8.55 8.68
CA VAL A 14 8.30 -7.59 9.00
C VAL A 14 7.66 -6.21 9.12
N GLU A 15 8.02 -5.48 10.16
CA GLU A 15 7.63 -4.08 10.32
C GLU A 15 8.87 -3.23 10.62
N THR A 16 9.01 -2.13 9.89
CA THR A 16 10.05 -1.13 10.10
C THR A 16 9.40 0.23 10.29
N SER A 17 9.82 0.96 11.32
CA SER A 17 9.37 2.32 11.61
C SER A 17 10.54 3.27 11.82
N LEU A 18 10.41 4.49 11.32
CA LEU A 18 11.40 5.57 11.43
C LEU A 18 10.68 6.86 11.82
N VAL A 19 11.24 7.57 12.80
CA VAL A 19 10.78 8.92 13.19
C VAL A 19 11.91 9.89 12.87
N TYR A 20 11.63 10.85 12.01
CA TYR A 20 12.59 11.87 11.59
C TYR A 20 12.56 13.06 12.55
N LYS A 21 13.69 13.76 12.68
CA LYS A 21 13.81 14.96 13.53
C LYS A 21 12.83 16.07 13.15
N ASP A 22 12.41 16.12 11.89
CA ASP A 22 11.45 17.10 11.38
C ASP A 22 9.99 16.71 11.64
N GLY A 23 9.75 15.62 12.39
CA GLY A 23 8.42 15.15 12.78
C GLY A 23 7.73 14.23 11.76
N ARG A 24 8.41 13.84 10.67
CA ARG A 24 7.88 12.82 9.75
C ARG A 24 7.97 11.44 10.38
N ILE A 25 6.97 10.59 10.09
CA ILE A 25 6.95 9.20 10.53
C ILE A 25 6.80 8.31 9.29
N PHE A 26 7.73 7.39 9.12
CA PHE A 26 7.67 6.37 8.08
C PHE A 26 7.44 5.00 8.72
N VAL A 27 6.50 4.24 8.17
CA VAL A 27 6.27 2.85 8.56
C VAL A 27 6.17 2.01 7.30
N GLN A 28 6.84 0.86 7.30
CA GLN A 28 6.73 -0.14 6.26
C GLN A 28 6.43 -1.49 6.90
N THR A 29 5.39 -2.16 6.43
CA THR A 29 5.09 -3.54 6.80
C THR A 29 5.19 -4.42 5.56
N SER A 30 5.65 -5.65 5.74
CA SER A 30 5.60 -6.67 4.72
C SER A 30 5.16 -8.01 5.28
N LEU A 31 4.46 -8.76 4.44
CA LEU A 31 4.00 -10.12 4.72
C LEU A 31 4.32 -11.01 3.51
N ILE A 32 4.93 -12.15 3.78
CA ILE A 32 5.08 -13.23 2.81
C ILE A 32 4.22 -14.40 3.29
N ASP A 33 3.25 -14.81 2.47
CA ASP A 33 2.42 -15.98 2.77
C ASP A 33 3.01 -17.29 2.24
N LYS A 34 2.45 -18.43 2.68
CA LYS A 34 2.86 -19.78 2.26
C LYS A 34 2.77 -19.99 0.75
N ASP A 35 1.87 -19.28 0.08
CA ASP A 35 1.63 -19.40 -1.36
C ASP A 35 2.63 -18.58 -2.17
N GLY A 36 3.55 -17.87 -1.50
CA GLY A 36 4.55 -17.01 -2.12
C GLY A 36 4.00 -15.64 -2.52
N ARG A 37 2.83 -15.24 -2.00
CA ARG A 37 2.32 -13.88 -2.20
C ARG A 37 3.05 -12.93 -1.27
N ILE A 38 3.35 -11.75 -1.77
CA ILE A 38 4.05 -10.70 -1.03
C ILE A 38 3.14 -9.50 -0.93
N PHE A 39 2.78 -9.14 0.30
CA PHE A 39 2.10 -7.89 0.62
C PHE A 39 3.11 -6.92 1.21
N VAL A 40 3.08 -5.66 0.75
CA VAL A 40 3.88 -4.58 1.31
C VAL A 40 2.99 -3.36 1.47
N GLU A 41 2.92 -2.81 2.67
CA GLU A 41 2.33 -1.51 2.93
C GLU A 41 3.41 -0.54 3.39
N THR A 42 3.33 0.68 2.91
CA THR A 42 4.23 1.76 3.30
C THR A 42 3.37 2.97 3.59
N SER A 43 3.58 3.58 4.74
CA SER A 43 2.93 4.83 5.13
C SER A 43 3.95 5.88 5.52
N LEU A 44 3.64 7.12 5.17
CA LEU A 44 4.43 8.30 5.52
C LEU A 44 3.49 9.39 6.01
N VAL A 45 3.66 9.78 7.27
CA VAL A 45 2.95 10.88 7.89
C VAL A 45 3.86 12.10 7.89
N TYR A 46 3.38 13.19 7.32
CA TYR A 46 4.07 14.47 7.29
C TYR A 46 3.64 15.35 8.46
N LYS A 47 4.56 16.21 8.91
CA LYS A 47 4.30 17.18 9.99
C LYS A 47 3.13 18.12 9.70
N ASP A 48 2.84 18.39 8.43
CA ASP A 48 1.72 19.24 8.02
C ASP A 48 0.36 18.52 8.02
N GLY A 49 0.31 17.26 8.47
CA GLY A 49 -0.90 16.44 8.56
C GLY A 49 -1.24 15.68 7.28
N ARG A 50 -0.39 15.74 6.25
CA ARG A 50 -0.55 14.88 5.07
C ARG A 50 -0.17 13.43 5.38
N ILE A 51 -0.88 12.48 4.80
CA ILE A 51 -0.60 11.06 4.94
C ILE A 51 -0.52 10.43 3.56
N PHE A 52 0.63 9.85 3.25
CA PHE A 52 0.82 9.03 2.05
C PHE A 52 0.80 7.56 2.45
N VAL A 53 0.04 6.75 1.72
CA VAL A 53 0.01 5.29 1.90
C VAL A 53 0.15 4.61 0.55
N GLN A 54 1.02 3.62 0.45
CA GLN A 54 1.14 2.75 -0.71
C GLN A 54 1.07 1.29 -0.27
N THR A 55 0.14 0.55 -0.84
CA THR A 55 0.01 -0.89 -0.67
C THR A 55 0.32 -1.60 -1.97
N SER A 56 1.07 -2.68 -1.89
CA SER A 56 1.50 -3.51 -3.02
C SER A 56 1.18 -4.96 -2.71
N LEU A 57 0.64 -5.69 -3.69
CA LEU A 57 0.43 -7.13 -3.59
C LEU A 57 0.97 -7.81 -4.84
N VAL A 58 1.95 -8.69 -4.65
CA VAL A 58 2.52 -9.54 -5.69
C VAL A 58 1.88 -10.92 -5.59
N TYR A 59 1.27 -11.36 -6.68
CA TYR A 59 0.67 -12.68 -6.80
C TYR A 59 1.71 -13.68 -7.35
N LYS A 60 1.50 -14.96 -7.06
CA LYS A 60 2.36 -16.06 -7.54
C LYS A 60 2.45 -16.14 -9.07
N ASP A 61 1.40 -15.70 -9.78
CA ASP A 61 1.37 -15.62 -11.24
C ASP A 61 2.13 -14.40 -11.81
N GLY A 62 2.79 -13.64 -10.94
CA GLY A 62 3.59 -12.45 -11.28
C GLY A 62 2.75 -11.19 -11.51
N ARG A 63 1.43 -11.23 -11.30
CA ARG A 63 0.63 -10.00 -11.31
C ARG A 63 0.96 -9.15 -10.08
N ILE A 64 0.96 -7.84 -10.28
CA ILE A 64 1.22 -6.88 -9.20
C ILE A 64 0.06 -5.89 -9.13
N PHE A 65 -0.58 -5.84 -7.97
CA PHE A 65 -1.56 -4.82 -7.65
C PHE A 65 -0.88 -3.74 -6.80
N VAL A 66 -1.08 -2.47 -7.15
CA VAL A 66 -0.61 -1.33 -6.37
C VAL A 66 -1.76 -0.39 -6.14
N GLN A 67 -1.90 0.08 -4.91
CA GLN A 67 -2.78 1.17 -4.55
C GLN A 67 -1.98 2.23 -3.80
N THR A 68 -2.15 3.47 -4.20
CA THR A 68 -1.54 4.64 -3.58
C THR A 68 -2.65 5.58 -3.14
N SER A 69 -2.55 6.08 -1.92
CA SER A 69 -3.49 7.03 -1.34
C SER A 69 -2.74 8.21 -0.75
N LEU A 70 -3.30 9.41 -0.91
CA LEU A 70 -2.80 10.64 -0.31
C LEU A 70 -3.96 11.37 0.37
N VAL A 71 -3.82 11.58 1.67
CA VAL A 71 -4.76 12.34 2.50
C VAL A 71 -4.14 13.70 2.80
N TYR A 72 -4.91 14.76 2.58
CA TYR A 72 -4.53 16.13 2.89
C TYR A 72 -5.14 16.57 4.22
N LYS A 73 -4.53 17.58 4.84
CA LYS A 73 -5.00 18.17 6.10
C LYS A 73 -6.43 18.71 6.02
N ASP A 74 -6.87 19.13 4.83
CA ASP A 74 -8.22 19.62 4.56
C ASP A 74 -9.25 18.49 4.32
N GLY A 75 -8.87 17.24 4.59
CA GLY A 75 -9.73 16.07 4.45
C GLY A 75 -9.84 15.53 3.02
N ARG A 76 -9.18 16.15 2.03
CA ARG A 76 -9.19 15.62 0.66
C ARG A 76 -8.39 14.33 0.57
N ILE A 77 -8.96 13.35 -0.11
CA ILE A 77 -8.32 12.05 -0.34
C ILE A 77 -8.18 11.80 -1.83
N PHE A 78 -6.97 11.42 -2.25
CA PHE A 78 -6.69 10.92 -3.58
C PHE A 78 -6.32 9.46 -3.49
N VAL A 79 -6.95 8.63 -4.33
CA VAL A 79 -6.63 7.21 -4.44
C VAL A 79 -6.37 6.87 -5.90
N GLN A 80 -5.26 6.20 -6.15
CA GLN A 80 -4.90 5.61 -7.42
C GLN A 80 -4.64 4.12 -7.25
N THR A 81 -5.15 3.34 -8.18
CA THR A 81 -4.97 1.89 -8.20
C THR A 81 -4.45 1.45 -9.57
N SER A 82 -3.52 0.51 -9.61
CA SER A 82 -3.02 -0.09 -10.82
C SER A 82 -2.90 -1.60 -10.66
N LEU A 83 -3.05 -2.31 -11.78
CA LEU A 83 -2.76 -3.73 -11.89
C LEU A 83 -1.84 -3.88 -13.09
N VAL A 84 -0.68 -4.50 -12.87
CA VAL A 84 0.29 -4.81 -13.92
C VAL A 84 0.57 -6.30 -13.95
N ASP A 85 0.99 -6.80 -15.11
CA ASP A 85 1.53 -8.15 -15.21
C ASP A 85 3.02 -8.21 -14.80
N LYS A 86 3.59 -9.42 -14.86
CA LYS A 86 5.00 -9.68 -14.58
C LYS A 86 5.98 -8.91 -15.47
N ASP A 87 5.53 -8.44 -16.62
CA ASP A 87 6.32 -7.69 -17.60
C ASP A 87 6.11 -6.17 -17.43
N GLY A 88 5.40 -5.73 -16.37
CA GLY A 88 5.12 -4.33 -16.06
C GLY A 88 4.01 -3.70 -16.90
N ARG A 89 3.30 -4.49 -17.72
CA ARG A 89 2.24 -3.97 -18.59
C ARG A 89 0.97 -3.73 -17.79
N ARG A 90 0.42 -2.52 -17.88
CA ARG A 90 -0.86 -2.17 -17.23
C ARG A 90 -1.98 -3.02 -17.80
N LEU A 91 -2.54 -3.88 -16.96
CA LEU A 91 -3.71 -4.68 -17.30
C LEU A 91 -4.93 -3.75 -17.31
N LYS A 92 -5.55 -3.57 -18.48
CA LYS A 92 -6.75 -2.74 -18.62
C LYS A 92 -7.85 -3.30 -17.71
N SER A 93 -8.26 -2.48 -16.75
CA SER A 93 -9.38 -2.80 -15.86
C SER A 93 -10.67 -3.01 -16.67
N ASN A 94 -11.28 -4.18 -16.52
CA ASN A 94 -12.59 -4.51 -17.09
C ASN A 94 -13.64 -3.47 -16.62
N LYS A 95 -14.66 -3.14 -17.43
CA LYS A 95 -15.68 -2.09 -17.13
C LYS A 95 -16.31 -2.23 -15.73
N LYS A 96 -16.41 -3.47 -15.23
CA LYS A 96 -16.88 -3.84 -13.87
C LYS A 96 -15.92 -3.42 -12.75
N MET A 97 -14.62 -3.46 -12.99
CA MET A 97 -13.57 -3.05 -12.06
C MET A 97 -13.34 -1.53 -12.11
N LYS A 98 -13.59 -0.85 -13.24
CA LYS A 98 -13.61 0.63 -13.32
C LYS A 98 -14.62 1.31 -12.39
N ARG A 99 -15.73 0.65 -12.02
CA ARG A 99 -16.66 1.17 -10.99
C ARG A 99 -16.05 1.19 -9.59
N LYS A 100 -15.03 0.35 -9.34
CA LYS A 100 -14.34 0.20 -8.04
C LYS A 100 -13.02 0.97 -7.97
N LEU A 101 -12.39 1.26 -9.12
CA LEU A 101 -11.12 2.01 -9.23
C LEU A 101 -11.32 3.52 -9.47
N ARG A 102 -12.54 4.05 -9.37
CA ARG A 102 -12.76 5.50 -9.48
C ARG A 102 -12.06 6.17 -8.31
N THR A 103 -11.16 7.11 -8.60
CA THR A 103 -10.66 8.12 -7.65
C THR A 103 -11.87 8.68 -6.89
N GLN A 104 -12.02 8.26 -5.63
CA GLN A 104 -13.01 8.83 -4.74
C GLN A 104 -12.31 9.93 -3.96
N VAL A 105 -12.67 11.19 -4.24
CA VAL A 105 -12.50 12.25 -3.25
C VAL A 105 -13.60 12.01 -2.22
N ILE A 106 -13.27 11.30 -1.14
CA ILE A 106 -14.17 11.10 -0.01
C ILE A 106 -13.97 12.31 0.90
N TRP A 107 -15.04 13.07 1.14
CA TRP A 107 -15.06 14.08 2.19
C TRP A 107 -15.44 13.39 3.50
N ILE A 108 -14.60 13.48 4.51
CA ILE A 108 -14.98 13.14 5.88
C ILE A 108 -15.44 14.46 6.51
N TYR A 109 -16.74 14.60 6.76
CA TYR A 109 -17.34 15.74 7.49
C TYR A 109 -17.23 15.53 8.99
#